data_AF-A0A3M1RTY2-F1
#
_entry.id   AF-A0A3M1RTY2-F1
#
_cell.length_a   1.000
_cell.length_b   1.000
_cell.length_c   1.000
_cell.angle_alpha   90.00
_cell.angle_beta   90.00
_cell.angle_gamma   90.00
#
_symmetry.space_group_name_H-M   'P 1'
#
loop_
_entity.id
_entity.type
_entity.pdbx_description
1 polymer ?
#
loop_
_entity_poly.entity_id
_entity_poly.type
_entity_poly.pdbx_seq_one_letter_code
_entity_poly.pdbx_strand_id
1 'polypeptide(L)'
;ENLSAVEISRTFESINLFKNKNMSTKIGELLLNRKIDLGIAYEASGHIITVGFLNRNDGALLPVFTGNGMKSALNSLAADIFFLNKFGKKKRDNLLRKPFNESYKKSFYVYYSDRKKFAEDEKLRRNLKKDIKYAVYEIFGNKFLIREEKKKEETELLYLNIFDEEKNYCATVYIRNSGTEEKTQVTVKSLKNYSKKIEKVGKKITNLLRLKIKNEANPFAKIQKKILRMLSAVGEYSKKGAILLFEPDEQKYFPRILDETMRKEKLIKESKMGKLSLTEEGKNYCSDKNFFTGTIPVILAAGKGTRMKSSIPKVLHKLAGKSMLRYSLDVTSSCDMFPSIVVVGYKSSLVIKETGREGIIYVLQKKQLGTGHAVMQVEEILKNYDGDILILYGDIPLLKAGTIRDFVSFHKKNKSTISILTTEMDEPFGYGRIVRDKKGDFLKIVEEKDASNEEKDIKEINSGIYCVKAKKLFSSLRKINNDNAQGEFYLTDVAEIFKLSGEKINIYKIEDSLEVKGINSIKELKEAEIIAKDKGYI
;
A
#
# COMPACT_ATOMS: atom_id res chain seq x y z
N GLU A 1 50.19 -0.35 -29.05
CA GLU A 1 50.25 0.57 -27.89
C GLU A 1 49.24 1.74 -27.94
N ASN A 2 48.32 1.84 -28.90
CA ASN A 2 47.24 2.84 -28.87
C ASN A 2 45.89 2.21 -29.25
N LEU A 3 45.40 1.25 -28.45
CA LEU A 3 44.05 0.72 -28.64
C LEU A 3 43.13 1.36 -27.59
N SER A 4 42.15 2.13 -28.05
CA SER A 4 41.13 2.71 -27.18
C SER A 4 40.27 1.61 -26.53
N ALA A 5 39.64 1.87 -25.39
CA ALA A 5 38.76 0.89 -24.73
C ALA A 5 37.62 0.40 -25.65
N VAL A 6 37.18 1.24 -26.60
CA VAL A 6 36.20 0.93 -27.64
C VAL A 6 36.79 0.02 -28.72
N GLU A 7 38.05 0.25 -29.14
CA GLU A 7 38.74 -0.63 -30.08
C GLU A 7 39.10 -1.97 -29.45
N ILE A 8 39.49 -2.01 -28.17
CA ILE A 8 39.72 -3.27 -27.44
C ILE A 8 38.40 -4.06 -27.37
N SER A 9 37.27 -3.41 -27.04
CA SER A 9 35.95 -4.06 -27.01
C SER A 9 35.48 -4.53 -28.40
N ARG A 10 35.68 -3.71 -29.45
CA ARG A 10 35.34 -4.08 -30.83
C ARG A 10 36.25 -5.15 -31.39
N THR A 11 37.52 -5.16 -31.01
CA THR A 11 38.46 -6.24 -31.33
C THR A 11 37.99 -7.52 -30.65
N PHE A 12 37.57 -7.46 -29.38
CA PHE A 12 37.02 -8.63 -28.71
C PHE A 12 35.68 -9.15 -29.30
N GLU A 13 34.83 -8.27 -29.84
CA GLU A 13 33.65 -8.67 -30.61
C GLU A 13 33.99 -9.23 -32.00
N SER A 14 34.97 -8.64 -32.70
CA SER A 14 35.39 -9.06 -34.04
C SER A 14 36.16 -10.38 -34.05
N ILE A 15 36.86 -10.73 -32.96
CA ILE A 15 37.55 -12.03 -32.82
C ILE A 15 36.59 -13.15 -32.36
N ASN A 16 35.28 -12.87 -32.22
CA ASN A 16 34.26 -13.89 -31.93
C ASN A 16 34.58 -14.73 -30.66
N LEU A 17 35.06 -14.05 -29.60
CA LEU A 17 35.59 -14.61 -28.35
C LEU A 17 34.65 -15.55 -27.57
N PHE A 18 33.40 -15.65 -28.00
CA PHE A 18 32.39 -16.52 -27.39
C PHE A 18 32.12 -17.80 -28.18
N LYS A 19 32.90 -18.10 -29.23
CA LYS A 19 32.62 -19.24 -30.14
C LYS A 19 33.76 -20.23 -30.40
N ASN A 20 35.01 -20.01 -29.98
CA ASN A 20 36.12 -20.89 -30.36
C ASN A 20 37.03 -21.37 -29.22
N LYS A 21 37.36 -22.67 -29.21
CA LYS A 21 38.01 -23.42 -28.10
C LYS A 21 39.52 -23.19 -27.93
N ASN A 22 40.23 -22.56 -28.87
CA ASN A 22 41.71 -22.52 -28.87
C ASN A 22 42.36 -21.24 -28.30
N MET A 23 41.60 -20.34 -27.65
CA MET A 23 42.16 -19.09 -27.10
C MET A 23 42.27 -19.05 -25.56
N SER A 24 41.79 -20.08 -24.88
CA SER A 24 42.06 -20.30 -23.44
C SER A 24 43.55 -20.52 -23.15
N THR A 25 44.29 -21.10 -24.09
CA THR A 25 45.71 -21.44 -23.94
C THR A 25 46.61 -20.21 -23.96
N LYS A 26 46.41 -19.28 -24.90
CA LYS A 26 47.15 -18.00 -24.97
C LYS A 26 46.87 -17.07 -23.78
N ILE A 27 45.62 -17.05 -23.30
CA ILE A 27 45.25 -16.29 -22.09
C ILE A 27 45.80 -16.98 -20.83
N GLY A 28 45.81 -18.32 -20.81
CA GLY A 28 46.46 -19.12 -19.77
C GLY A 28 47.95 -18.83 -19.66
N GLU A 29 48.69 -18.79 -20.78
CA GLU A 29 50.12 -18.44 -20.82
C GLU A 29 50.41 -17.02 -20.31
N LEU A 30 49.56 -16.04 -20.66
CA LEU A 30 49.68 -14.66 -20.16
C LEU A 30 49.44 -14.55 -18.65
N LEU A 31 48.56 -15.39 -18.09
CA LEU A 31 48.28 -15.45 -16.66
C LEU A 31 49.32 -16.29 -15.89
N LEU A 32 49.87 -17.36 -16.48
CA LEU A 32 50.92 -18.22 -15.91
C LEU A 32 52.25 -17.47 -15.74
N ASN A 33 52.55 -16.53 -16.63
CA ASN A 33 53.76 -15.71 -16.55
C ASN A 33 53.67 -14.57 -15.51
N ARG A 34 52.62 -14.53 -14.69
CA ARG A 34 52.47 -13.57 -13.58
C ARG A 34 52.11 -14.32 -12.30
N LYS A 35 52.80 -14.05 -11.19
CA LYS A 35 52.44 -14.63 -9.88
C LYS A 35 51.06 -14.10 -9.45
N ILE A 36 50.11 -15.00 -9.24
CA ILE A 36 48.77 -14.69 -8.75
C ILE A 36 48.65 -15.26 -7.35
N ASP A 37 48.44 -14.39 -6.36
CA ASP A 37 48.09 -14.78 -5.00
C ASP A 37 46.56 -14.71 -4.86
N LEU A 38 45.95 -15.76 -4.28
CA LEU A 38 44.50 -15.91 -4.17
C LEU A 38 44.02 -15.66 -2.74
N GLY A 39 42.97 -14.84 -2.59
CA GLY A 39 42.28 -14.61 -1.32
C GLY A 39 40.76 -14.64 -1.48
N ILE A 40 40.05 -15.12 -0.45
CA ILE A 40 38.59 -15.13 -0.40
C ILE A 40 38.13 -13.95 0.44
N ALA A 41 37.28 -13.09 -0.12
CA ALA A 41 36.65 -11.99 0.61
C ALA A 41 35.12 -12.05 0.49
N TYR A 42 34.43 -11.65 1.55
CA TYR A 42 32.96 -11.67 1.61
C TYR A 42 32.42 -10.26 1.49
N GLU A 43 31.51 -10.02 0.54
CA GLU A 43 30.68 -8.82 0.57
C GLU A 43 29.65 -8.98 1.70
N ALA A 44 29.31 -7.89 2.41
CA ALA A 44 28.26 -7.90 3.45
C ALA A 44 26.87 -8.34 2.94
N SER A 45 26.69 -8.44 1.62
CA SER A 45 25.51 -8.99 0.93
C SER A 45 25.43 -10.53 0.94
N GLY A 46 26.50 -11.21 1.39
CA GLY A 46 26.65 -12.67 1.35
C GLY A 46 27.09 -13.21 -0.01
N HIS A 47 27.49 -12.36 -0.96
CA HIS A 47 28.11 -12.82 -2.20
C HIS A 47 29.60 -13.11 -1.98
N ILE A 48 30.04 -14.29 -2.43
CA ILE A 48 31.45 -14.67 -2.48
C ILE A 48 32.08 -13.84 -3.59
N ILE A 49 33.00 -12.94 -3.24
CA ILE A 49 33.85 -12.27 -4.20
C ILE A 49 35.21 -12.96 -4.09
N THR A 50 35.58 -13.72 -5.11
CA THR A 50 36.95 -14.23 -5.18
C THR A 50 37.82 -13.09 -5.69
N VAL A 51 38.74 -12.63 -4.84
CA VAL A 51 39.68 -11.56 -5.16
C VAL A 51 40.99 -12.23 -5.53
N GLY A 52 41.35 -12.20 -6.81
CA GLY A 52 42.70 -12.56 -7.24
C GLY A 52 43.58 -11.31 -7.18
N PHE A 53 44.79 -11.40 -6.66
CA PHE A 53 45.75 -10.33 -6.76
C PHE A 53 46.77 -10.67 -7.85
N LEU A 54 46.86 -9.82 -8.88
CA LEU A 54 47.96 -9.89 -9.84
C LEU A 54 49.17 -9.21 -9.22
N ASN A 55 50.24 -9.96 -8.97
CA ASN A 55 51.49 -9.38 -8.53
C ASN A 55 52.18 -8.72 -9.74
N ARG A 56 52.48 -7.43 -9.63
CA ARG A 56 53.20 -6.68 -10.65
C ARG A 56 54.71 -6.84 -10.44
N ASN A 57 55.49 -6.66 -11.50
CA ASN A 57 56.96 -6.69 -11.43
C ASN A 57 57.57 -5.61 -10.50
N ASP A 58 56.77 -4.60 -10.10
CA ASP A 58 57.14 -3.55 -9.14
C ASP A 58 56.70 -3.87 -7.69
N GLY A 59 56.20 -5.09 -7.43
CA GLY A 59 55.78 -5.56 -6.10
C GLY A 59 54.38 -5.09 -5.67
N ALA A 60 53.67 -4.33 -6.50
CA ALA A 60 52.32 -3.87 -6.19
C ALA A 60 51.24 -4.92 -6.56
N LEU A 61 50.28 -5.13 -5.66
CA LEU A 61 49.16 -6.06 -5.84
C LEU A 61 47.99 -5.37 -6.57
N LEU A 62 47.55 -5.94 -7.70
CA LEU A 62 46.39 -5.50 -8.47
C LEU A 62 45.15 -6.33 -8.11
N PRO A 63 44.10 -5.75 -7.52
CA PRO A 63 42.88 -6.49 -7.22
C PRO A 63 42.11 -6.79 -8.50
N VAL A 64 41.86 -8.07 -8.75
CA VAL A 64 41.01 -8.59 -9.84
C VAL A 64 39.71 -9.07 -9.21
N PHE A 65 38.62 -8.37 -9.50
CA PHE A 65 37.30 -8.69 -8.96
C PHE A 65 36.62 -9.75 -9.84
N THR A 66 36.36 -10.93 -9.29
CA THR A 66 35.54 -11.93 -9.98
C THR A 66 34.21 -12.10 -9.26
N GLY A 67 33.16 -11.58 -9.89
CA GLY A 67 31.76 -11.91 -9.56
C GLY A 67 31.00 -12.56 -10.73
N ASN A 68 31.56 -12.53 -11.95
CA ASN A 68 30.94 -13.06 -13.18
C ASN A 68 31.98 -13.61 -14.19
N GLY A 69 33.10 -14.16 -13.72
CA GLY A 69 34.14 -14.78 -14.57
C GLY A 69 35.12 -13.82 -15.27
N MET A 70 35.88 -14.35 -16.24
CA MET A 70 37.00 -13.72 -16.95
C MET A 70 36.64 -12.36 -17.61
N LYS A 71 35.39 -12.16 -18.02
CA LYS A 71 34.88 -10.90 -18.59
C LYS A 71 34.96 -9.73 -17.60
N SER A 72 34.69 -9.97 -16.31
CA SER A 72 34.81 -8.92 -15.28
C SER A 72 36.26 -8.52 -15.04
N ALA A 73 37.17 -9.50 -15.03
CA ALA A 73 38.61 -9.25 -14.90
C ALA A 73 39.16 -8.41 -16.07
N LEU A 74 38.73 -8.73 -17.30
CA LEU A 74 39.12 -7.99 -18.51
C LEU A 74 38.59 -6.55 -18.51
N ASN A 75 37.36 -6.33 -18.06
CA ASN A 75 36.79 -4.99 -17.93
C ASN A 75 37.53 -4.13 -16.89
N SER A 76 37.96 -4.73 -15.77
CA SER A 76 38.75 -4.04 -14.75
C SER A 76 40.14 -3.64 -15.28
N LEU A 77 40.79 -4.51 -16.05
CA LEU A 77 42.08 -4.21 -16.69
C LEU A 77 41.95 -3.06 -17.72
N ALA A 78 40.92 -3.11 -18.58
CA ALA A 78 40.67 -2.07 -19.56
C ALA A 78 40.39 -0.70 -18.91
N ALA A 79 39.68 -0.69 -17.78
CA ALA A 79 39.40 0.54 -17.02
C ALA A 79 40.67 1.16 -16.41
N ASP A 80 41.61 0.37 -15.87
CA ASP A 80 42.88 0.87 -15.32
C ASP A 80 43.74 1.51 -16.43
N ILE A 81 43.84 0.87 -17.59
CA ILE A 81 44.58 1.41 -18.76
C ILE A 81 43.95 2.73 -19.23
N PHE A 82 42.61 2.78 -19.33
CA PHE A 82 41.92 4.02 -19.69
C PHE A 82 42.16 5.13 -18.67
N PHE A 83 42.13 4.82 -17.37
CA PHE A 83 42.34 5.79 -16.31
C PHE A 83 43.78 6.33 -16.31
N LEU A 84 44.77 5.46 -16.53
CA LEU A 84 46.18 5.84 -16.69
C LEU A 84 46.36 6.82 -17.85
N ASN A 85 45.77 6.53 -19.01
CA ASN A 85 45.88 7.38 -20.19
C ASN A 85 45.17 8.74 -20.00
N LYS A 86 44.01 8.75 -19.34
CA LYS A 86 43.21 9.97 -19.19
C LYS A 86 43.67 10.87 -18.04
N PHE A 87 44.18 10.30 -16.96
CA PHE A 87 44.43 11.03 -15.71
C PHE A 87 45.88 10.96 -15.21
N GLY A 88 46.73 10.15 -15.86
CA GLY A 88 48.14 10.02 -15.54
C GLY A 88 48.42 9.16 -14.30
N LYS A 89 49.66 8.64 -14.22
CA LYS A 89 50.12 7.70 -13.19
C LYS A 89 49.94 8.24 -11.76
N LYS A 90 50.29 9.51 -11.50
CA LYS A 90 50.19 10.12 -10.16
C LYS A 90 48.76 10.16 -9.61
N LYS A 91 47.77 10.49 -10.46
CA LYS A 91 46.35 10.59 -10.06
C LYS A 91 45.73 9.20 -9.86
N ARG A 92 46.12 8.24 -10.71
CA ARG A 92 45.80 6.82 -10.59
C ARG A 92 46.34 6.22 -9.28
N ASP A 93 47.61 6.43 -8.99
CA ASP A 93 48.25 5.89 -7.79
C ASP A 93 47.68 6.53 -6.51
N ASN A 94 47.37 7.83 -6.52
CA ASN A 94 46.66 8.47 -5.41
C ASN A 94 45.23 7.94 -5.21
N LEU A 95 44.53 7.56 -6.29
CA LEU A 95 43.19 6.95 -6.21
C LEU A 95 43.27 5.56 -5.56
N LEU A 96 44.26 4.76 -5.96
CA LEU A 96 44.48 3.40 -5.46
C LEU A 96 45.08 3.36 -4.05
N ARG A 97 45.78 4.42 -3.63
CA ARG A 97 46.26 4.58 -2.25
C ARG A 97 45.13 4.77 -1.25
N LYS A 98 43.96 5.27 -1.70
CA LYS A 98 42.80 5.35 -0.82
C LYS A 98 42.20 3.94 -0.72
N PRO A 99 41.99 3.40 0.50
CA PRO A 99 41.29 2.14 0.64
C PRO A 99 39.94 2.24 -0.10
N PHE A 100 39.55 1.16 -0.78
CA PHE A 100 38.23 1.10 -1.40
C PHE A 100 37.20 1.37 -0.31
N ASN A 101 36.52 2.51 -0.40
CA ASN A 101 35.46 2.82 0.53
C ASN A 101 34.45 1.69 0.46
N GLU A 102 34.09 1.14 1.63
CA GLU A 102 33.04 0.15 1.68
C GLU A 102 31.81 0.69 0.97
N SER A 103 31.29 -0.09 0.03
CA SER A 103 30.14 0.26 -0.77
C SER A 103 28.99 -0.68 -0.46
N TYR A 104 27.79 -0.20 -0.73
CA TYR A 104 26.57 -0.96 -0.57
C TYR A 104 25.85 -0.98 -1.91
N LYS A 105 25.36 -2.15 -2.31
CA LYS A 105 24.53 -2.33 -3.50
C LYS A 105 23.36 -3.24 -3.18
N LYS A 106 22.16 -2.84 -3.61
CA LYS A 106 20.97 -3.69 -3.55
C LYS A 106 20.09 -3.44 -4.76
N SER A 107 19.54 -4.52 -5.31
CA SER A 107 18.56 -4.46 -6.39
C SER A 107 17.21 -4.96 -5.91
N PHE A 108 16.17 -4.25 -6.31
CA PHE A 108 14.77 -4.56 -6.14
C PHE A 108 14.16 -4.79 -7.52
N TYR A 109 13.06 -5.53 -7.57
CA TYR A 109 12.42 -5.89 -8.83
C TYR A 109 10.91 -5.68 -8.71
N VAL A 110 10.35 -5.07 -9.75
CA VAL A 110 8.91 -4.97 -9.98
C VAL A 110 8.59 -5.98 -11.08
N TYR A 111 8.01 -7.12 -10.70
CA TYR A 111 7.59 -8.15 -11.64
C TYR A 111 6.23 -7.83 -12.25
N TYR A 112 6.02 -8.35 -13.45
CA TYR A 112 4.83 -8.11 -14.28
C TYR A 112 4.60 -6.61 -14.53
N SER A 113 5.69 -5.89 -14.81
CA SER A 113 5.66 -4.48 -15.14
C SER A 113 5.34 -4.27 -16.62
N ASP A 114 4.51 -3.28 -16.94
CA ASP A 114 4.28 -2.78 -18.28
C ASP A 114 5.53 -2.02 -18.78
N ARG A 115 6.43 -2.80 -19.39
CA ARG A 115 7.73 -2.32 -19.88
C ARG A 115 7.59 -1.29 -20.99
N LYS A 116 6.55 -1.43 -21.83
CA LYS A 116 6.30 -0.56 -22.98
C LYS A 116 5.78 0.79 -22.51
N LYS A 117 4.78 0.79 -21.63
CA LYS A 117 4.29 2.00 -20.97
C LYS A 117 5.39 2.74 -20.23
N PHE A 118 6.24 2.02 -19.49
CA PHE A 118 7.36 2.67 -18.79
C PHE A 118 8.43 3.24 -19.73
N ALA A 119 8.64 2.64 -20.91
CA ALA A 119 9.61 3.11 -21.89
C ALA A 119 9.10 4.29 -22.73
N GLU A 120 7.84 4.25 -23.16
CA GLU A 120 7.30 5.16 -24.18
C GLU A 120 6.52 6.34 -23.58
N ASP A 121 5.86 6.18 -22.42
CA ASP A 121 5.06 7.26 -21.82
C ASP A 121 5.94 8.32 -21.13
N GLU A 122 6.16 9.43 -21.83
CA GLU A 122 6.92 10.57 -21.31
C GLU A 122 6.27 11.25 -20.09
N LYS A 123 4.94 11.34 -20.06
CA LYS A 123 4.21 12.03 -18.99
C LYS A 123 4.34 11.25 -17.69
N LEU A 124 4.18 9.93 -17.77
CA LEU A 124 4.42 9.00 -16.67
C LEU A 124 5.84 9.11 -16.15
N ARG A 125 6.85 9.09 -17.02
CA ARG A 125 8.27 9.21 -16.62
C ARG A 125 8.57 10.55 -15.96
N ARG A 126 8.04 11.67 -16.46
CA ARG A 126 8.19 12.99 -15.83
C ARG A 126 7.58 13.01 -14.43
N ASN A 127 6.41 12.41 -14.23
CA ASN A 127 5.77 12.32 -12.92
C ASN A 127 6.54 11.41 -11.97
N LEU A 128 6.90 10.20 -12.42
CA LEU A 128 7.70 9.26 -11.63
C LEU A 128 9.02 9.87 -11.18
N LYS A 129 9.68 10.62 -12.06
CA LYS A 129 10.92 11.32 -11.72
C LYS A 129 10.73 12.35 -10.61
N LYS A 130 9.62 13.09 -10.59
CA LYS A 130 9.29 14.00 -9.48
C LYS A 130 9.08 13.23 -8.18
N ASP A 131 8.29 12.15 -8.22
CA ASP A 131 7.99 11.32 -7.05
C ASP A 131 9.25 10.64 -6.48
N ILE A 132 10.14 10.18 -7.36
CA ILE A 132 11.40 9.55 -6.98
C ILE A 132 12.34 10.57 -6.33
N LYS A 133 12.46 11.77 -6.90
CA LYS A 133 13.23 12.87 -6.27
C LYS A 133 12.66 13.22 -4.91
N TYR A 134 11.33 13.30 -4.78
CA TYR A 134 10.67 13.52 -3.50
C TYR A 134 10.99 12.42 -2.48
N ALA A 135 10.92 11.14 -2.89
CA ALA A 135 11.28 10.02 -2.01
C ALA A 135 12.74 10.08 -1.53
N VAL A 136 13.66 10.56 -2.37
CA VAL A 136 15.04 10.80 -1.97
C VAL A 136 15.12 11.97 -0.97
N TYR A 137 14.49 13.10 -1.25
CA TYR A 137 14.51 14.27 -0.36
C TYR A 137 13.88 13.98 1.01
N GLU A 138 12.80 13.23 1.06
CA GLU A 138 12.14 12.84 2.31
C GLU A 138 13.07 12.02 3.21
N ILE A 139 13.95 11.18 2.64
CA ILE A 139 14.81 10.27 3.40
C ILE A 139 16.21 10.86 3.66
N PHE A 140 16.79 11.54 2.67
CA PHE A 140 18.12 12.15 2.79
C PHE A 140 18.06 13.55 3.40
N GLY A 141 16.97 14.29 3.18
CA GLY A 141 16.81 15.69 3.54
C GLY A 141 17.09 16.63 2.36
N ASN A 142 16.57 17.86 2.44
CA ASN A 142 16.69 18.88 1.38
C ASN A 142 18.12 19.39 1.14
N LYS A 143 19.06 19.07 2.04
CA LYS A 143 20.47 19.45 1.98
C LYS A 143 21.29 18.65 0.95
N PHE A 144 20.77 17.50 0.51
CA PHE A 144 21.45 16.66 -0.47
C PHE A 144 21.05 17.06 -1.90
N LEU A 145 22.03 17.17 -2.78
CA LEU A 145 21.82 17.53 -4.18
C LEU A 145 21.58 16.27 -5.03
N ILE A 146 20.50 16.26 -5.81
CA ILE A 146 20.18 15.16 -6.74
C ILE A 146 20.48 15.60 -8.17
N ARG A 147 21.39 14.91 -8.85
CA ARG A 147 21.68 15.10 -10.27
C ARG A 147 21.25 13.90 -11.09
N GLU A 148 20.63 14.17 -12.22
CA GLU A 148 20.29 13.15 -13.20
C GLU A 148 21.40 13.04 -14.23
N GLU A 149 21.75 11.81 -14.62
CA GLU A 149 22.67 11.55 -15.71
C GLU A 149 21.96 10.86 -16.86
N LYS A 150 22.26 11.29 -18.09
CA LYS A 150 21.83 10.60 -19.31
C LYS A 150 23.00 9.76 -19.81
N LYS A 151 22.88 8.44 -19.76
CA LYS A 151 23.85 7.53 -20.38
C LYS A 151 23.42 7.23 -21.82
N LYS A 152 24.37 7.34 -22.76
CA LYS A 152 24.14 7.08 -24.19
C LYS A 152 24.12 5.58 -24.53
N GLU A 153 24.83 4.76 -23.76
CA GLU A 153 25.11 3.34 -24.07
C GLU A 153 24.12 2.36 -23.41
N GLU A 154 23.53 2.78 -22.29
CA GLU A 154 22.41 2.10 -21.67
C GLU A 154 21.31 3.15 -21.58
N THR A 155 20.23 3.00 -22.34
CA THR A 155 19.00 3.79 -22.17
C THR A 155 18.32 3.37 -20.87
N GLU A 156 19.03 3.51 -19.75
CA GLU A 156 18.48 3.38 -18.41
C GLU A 156 17.38 4.41 -18.31
N LEU A 157 16.17 3.96 -17.97
CA LEU A 157 14.97 4.79 -18.04
C LEU A 157 15.01 5.93 -16.99
N LEU A 158 15.84 5.79 -15.94
CA LEU A 158 16.17 6.85 -14.99
C LEU A 158 17.50 6.58 -14.25
N TYR A 159 18.41 7.55 -14.18
CA TYR A 159 19.65 7.47 -13.39
C TYR A 159 19.86 8.74 -12.56
N LEU A 160 19.93 8.59 -11.24
CA LEU A 160 20.06 9.71 -10.29
C LEU A 160 21.24 9.48 -9.36
N ASN A 161 22.14 10.47 -9.29
CA ASN A 161 23.22 10.55 -8.31
C ASN A 161 22.85 11.54 -7.21
N ILE A 162 23.25 11.21 -5.98
CA ILE A 162 22.98 11.98 -4.76
C ILE A 162 24.33 12.41 -4.18
N PHE A 163 24.44 13.71 -3.91
CA PHE A 163 25.63 14.36 -3.37
C PHE A 163 25.28 15.11 -2.08
N ASP A 164 26.25 15.28 -1.18
CA ASP A 164 26.11 16.12 0.01
C ASP A 164 26.31 17.62 -0.30
N GLU A 165 26.26 18.46 0.73
CA GLU A 165 26.43 19.92 0.62
C GLU A 165 27.79 20.32 0.03
N GLU A 166 28.82 19.50 0.28
CA GLU A 166 30.18 19.68 -0.24
C GLU A 166 30.37 19.11 -1.66
N LYS A 167 29.30 18.59 -2.27
CA LYS A 167 29.29 17.93 -3.59
C LYS A 167 30.07 16.61 -3.63
N ASN A 168 30.32 15.98 -2.50
CA ASN A 168 30.88 14.63 -2.46
C ASN A 168 29.79 13.61 -2.82
N TYR A 169 30.19 12.53 -3.51
CA TYR A 169 29.28 11.45 -3.88
C TYR A 169 28.80 10.68 -2.65
N CYS A 170 27.48 10.51 -2.53
CA CYS A 170 26.89 9.70 -1.45
C CYS A 170 26.29 8.40 -1.99
N ALA A 171 25.47 8.49 -3.03
CA ALA A 171 24.65 7.38 -3.50
C ALA A 171 24.15 7.55 -4.94
N THR A 172 23.69 6.44 -5.53
CA THR A 172 23.07 6.37 -6.85
C THR A 172 21.81 5.52 -6.78
N VAL A 173 20.77 5.96 -7.50
CA VAL A 173 19.58 5.18 -7.81
C VAL A 173 19.48 5.08 -9.33
N TYR A 174 19.29 3.88 -9.86
CA TYR A 174 19.00 3.71 -11.28
C TYR A 174 17.93 2.65 -11.54
N ILE A 175 17.13 2.88 -12.58
CA ILE A 175 15.93 2.11 -12.89
C ILE A 175 15.98 1.72 -14.37
N ARG A 176 15.79 0.42 -14.64
CA ARG A 176 15.82 -0.13 -15.99
C ARG A 176 14.91 -1.34 -16.14
N ASN A 177 14.46 -1.61 -17.36
CA ASN A 177 13.86 -2.90 -17.68
C ASN A 177 14.94 -3.99 -17.63
N SER A 178 14.63 -5.18 -17.10
CA SER A 178 15.65 -6.19 -16.76
C SER A 178 15.30 -7.58 -17.29
N GLY A 179 16.21 -8.16 -18.08
CA GLY A 179 16.11 -9.53 -18.59
C GLY A 179 15.03 -9.77 -19.65
N THR A 180 14.73 -11.05 -19.90
CA THR A 180 13.71 -11.54 -20.83
C THR A 180 12.29 -11.55 -20.21
N GLU A 181 12.19 -11.51 -18.89
CA GLU A 181 10.91 -11.44 -18.16
C GLU A 181 10.30 -10.01 -18.22
N GLU A 182 8.98 -9.90 -18.04
CA GLU A 182 8.27 -8.62 -17.87
C GLU A 182 8.58 -7.99 -16.50
N LYS A 183 9.79 -7.46 -16.30
CA LYS A 183 10.18 -6.82 -15.03
C LYS A 183 11.00 -5.55 -15.18
N THR A 184 10.81 -4.64 -14.23
CA THR A 184 11.59 -3.42 -14.05
C THR A 184 12.43 -3.55 -12.78
N GLN A 185 13.73 -3.30 -12.89
CA GLN A 185 14.71 -3.36 -11.81
C GLN A 185 14.99 -1.95 -11.27
N VAL A 186 14.97 -1.81 -9.95
CA VAL A 186 15.46 -0.62 -9.23
C VAL A 186 16.75 -1.02 -8.53
N THR A 187 17.85 -0.36 -8.83
CA THR A 187 19.11 -0.62 -8.13
C THR A 187 19.57 0.61 -7.39
N VAL A 188 19.96 0.41 -6.14
CA VAL A 188 20.56 1.41 -5.30
C VAL A 188 22.02 1.06 -5.01
N LYS A 189 22.87 2.08 -5.05
CA LYS A 189 24.28 2.01 -4.68
C LYS A 189 24.61 3.16 -3.73
N SER A 190 25.50 2.97 -2.77
CA SER A 190 25.99 4.06 -1.93
C SER A 190 27.33 3.75 -1.29
N LEU A 191 27.96 4.77 -0.70
CA LEU A 191 28.94 4.55 0.36
C LEU A 191 28.26 3.87 1.56
N LYS A 192 29.01 3.09 2.34
CA LYS A 192 28.49 2.25 3.43
C LYS A 192 27.69 3.02 4.47
N ASN A 193 28.15 4.21 4.85
CA ASN A 193 27.49 5.10 5.82
C ASN A 193 26.07 5.51 5.38
N TYR A 194 25.76 5.51 4.08
CA TYR A 194 24.42 5.81 3.54
C TYR A 194 23.58 4.57 3.23
N SER A 195 24.09 3.35 3.46
CA SER A 195 23.43 2.08 3.09
C SER A 195 21.98 1.97 3.60
N LYS A 196 21.74 2.29 4.88
CA LYS A 196 20.39 2.26 5.47
C LYS A 196 19.43 3.27 4.81
N LYS A 197 19.91 4.49 4.52
CA LYS A 197 19.09 5.53 3.87
C LYS A 197 18.76 5.13 2.43
N ILE A 198 19.75 4.70 1.66
CA ILE A 198 19.52 4.35 0.26
C ILE A 198 18.69 3.08 0.10
N GLU A 199 18.78 2.13 1.04
CA GLU A 199 17.91 0.96 1.05
C GLU A 199 16.44 1.37 1.24
N LYS A 200 16.15 2.29 2.17
CA LYS A 200 14.79 2.83 2.37
C LYS A 200 14.28 3.52 1.10
N VAL A 201 15.13 4.31 0.44
CA VAL A 201 14.81 4.95 -0.86
C VAL A 201 14.45 3.87 -1.89
N GLY A 202 15.27 2.82 -2.02
CA GLY A 202 15.02 1.72 -2.95
C GLY A 202 13.69 1.00 -2.69
N LYS A 203 13.35 0.72 -1.43
CA LYS A 203 12.04 0.15 -1.04
C LYS A 203 10.89 1.07 -1.44
N LYS A 204 10.99 2.37 -1.14
CA LYS A 204 9.94 3.37 -1.44
C LYS A 204 9.71 3.54 -2.95
N ILE A 205 10.78 3.64 -3.72
CA ILE A 205 10.70 3.73 -5.19
C ILE A 205 10.08 2.46 -5.79
N THR A 206 10.46 1.29 -5.29
CA THR A 206 9.88 0.02 -5.73
C THR A 206 8.37 -0.02 -5.51
N ASN A 207 7.89 0.45 -4.34
CA ASN A 207 6.46 0.56 -4.06
C ASN A 207 5.74 1.56 -4.97
N LEU A 208 6.34 2.73 -5.24
CA LEU A 208 5.78 3.70 -6.17
C LEU A 208 5.63 3.12 -7.58
N LEU A 209 6.67 2.44 -8.08
CA LEU A 209 6.64 1.80 -9.40
C LEU A 209 5.58 0.70 -9.46
N ARG A 210 5.43 -0.13 -8.42
CA ARG A 210 4.36 -1.16 -8.37
C ARG A 210 2.96 -0.59 -8.58
N LEU A 211 2.70 0.64 -8.12
CA LEU A 211 1.39 1.28 -8.30
C LEU A 211 1.20 1.84 -9.71
N LYS A 212 2.28 2.30 -10.36
CA LYS A 212 2.18 3.07 -11.61
C LYS A 212 2.45 2.27 -12.88
N ILE A 213 3.27 1.22 -12.80
CA ILE A 213 3.78 0.48 -13.97
C ILE A 213 3.48 -1.01 -13.92
N LYS A 214 2.61 -1.50 -13.03
CA LYS A 214 2.19 -2.90 -13.06
C LYS A 214 1.25 -3.13 -14.24
N ASN A 215 1.47 -4.19 -15.01
CA ASN A 215 0.63 -4.56 -16.14
C ASN A 215 -0.67 -5.16 -15.61
N GLU A 216 -1.74 -4.36 -15.52
CA GLU A 216 -3.01 -4.80 -14.96
C GLU A 216 -3.75 -5.82 -15.85
N ALA A 217 -3.41 -5.89 -17.14
CA ALA A 217 -3.93 -6.92 -18.05
C ALA A 217 -3.24 -8.28 -17.86
N ASN A 218 -2.11 -8.35 -17.15
CA ASN A 218 -1.40 -9.60 -16.90
C ASN A 218 -2.06 -10.35 -15.72
N PRO A 219 -2.59 -11.57 -15.91
CA PRO A 219 -3.30 -12.32 -14.87
C PRO A 219 -2.40 -12.66 -13.67
N PHE A 220 -1.11 -12.91 -13.91
CA PHE A 220 -0.14 -13.15 -12.83
C PHE A 220 0.13 -11.88 -12.00
N ALA A 221 0.05 -10.70 -12.62
CA ALA A 221 0.19 -9.41 -11.94
C ALA A 221 -0.96 -9.16 -10.95
N LYS A 222 -2.19 -9.51 -11.35
CA LYS A 222 -3.41 -9.43 -10.53
C LYS A 222 -3.31 -10.34 -9.31
N ILE A 223 -2.93 -11.60 -9.52
CA ILE A 223 -2.73 -12.58 -8.44
C ILE A 223 -1.58 -12.16 -7.53
N GLN A 224 -0.46 -11.70 -8.07
CA GLN A 224 0.64 -11.19 -7.26
C GLN A 224 0.25 -9.93 -6.47
N LYS A 225 -0.57 -9.03 -7.03
CA LYS A 225 -1.07 -7.83 -6.31
C LYS A 225 -1.91 -8.26 -5.11
N LYS A 226 -2.78 -9.26 -5.27
CA LYS A 226 -3.54 -9.87 -4.18
C LYS A 226 -2.62 -10.55 -3.14
N ILE A 227 -1.60 -11.30 -3.57
CA ILE A 227 -0.61 -11.93 -2.66
C ILE A 227 0.19 -10.88 -1.89
N LEU A 228 0.64 -9.80 -2.54
CA LEU A 228 1.42 -8.75 -1.88
C LEU A 228 0.60 -7.94 -0.90
N ARG A 229 -0.68 -7.70 -1.21
CA ARG A 229 -1.65 -7.21 -0.23
C ARG A 229 -1.64 -8.19 0.95
N MET A 230 -1.90 -9.48 0.69
CA MET A 230 -1.97 -10.60 1.67
C MET A 230 -0.76 -10.71 2.61
N LEU A 231 0.44 -10.41 2.11
CA LEU A 231 1.69 -10.47 2.88
C LEU A 231 1.98 -9.18 3.66
N SER A 232 1.31 -8.08 3.32
CA SER A 232 1.53 -6.76 3.90
C SER A 232 0.58 -6.43 5.05
N ALA A 233 -0.55 -7.13 5.21
CA ALA A 233 -1.36 -6.95 6.41
C ALA A 233 -0.90 -7.84 7.57
N VAL A 234 -1.34 -7.44 8.76
CA VAL A 234 -1.04 -8.13 10.02
C VAL A 234 -1.96 -9.35 10.13
N GLY A 235 -1.40 -10.55 9.93
CA GLY A 235 -2.12 -11.83 10.08
C GLY A 235 -1.27 -13.03 9.69
N GLU A 236 -1.53 -14.19 10.31
CA GLU A 236 -0.92 -15.46 9.93
C GLU A 236 -1.83 -16.23 8.98
N TYR A 237 -1.28 -16.68 7.85
CA TYR A 237 -2.02 -17.44 6.85
C TYR A 237 -1.36 -18.80 6.63
N SER A 238 -2.14 -19.88 6.68
CA SER A 238 -1.70 -21.15 6.12
C SER A 238 -1.78 -21.09 4.59
N LYS A 239 -0.87 -21.75 3.88
CA LYS A 239 -0.90 -21.79 2.39
C LYS A 239 -2.23 -22.34 1.85
N LYS A 240 -2.88 -23.23 2.60
CA LYS A 240 -4.23 -23.78 2.33
C LYS A 240 -5.38 -22.80 2.60
N GLY A 241 -5.24 -21.89 3.57
CA GLY A 241 -6.24 -20.83 3.81
C GLY A 241 -6.10 -19.66 2.83
N ALA A 242 -4.85 -19.32 2.49
CA ALA A 242 -4.53 -18.22 1.59
C ALA A 242 -5.03 -18.45 0.15
N ILE A 243 -4.98 -19.69 -0.35
CA ILE A 243 -5.46 -20.02 -1.70
C ILE A 243 -6.97 -19.78 -1.86
N LEU A 244 -7.77 -19.93 -0.79
CA LEU A 244 -9.22 -19.74 -0.81
C LEU A 244 -9.64 -18.27 -0.95
N LEU A 245 -8.70 -17.33 -0.88
CA LEU A 245 -8.93 -15.89 -1.11
C LEU A 245 -8.89 -15.50 -2.59
N PHE A 246 -8.65 -16.48 -3.47
CA PHE A 246 -8.49 -16.29 -4.90
C PHE A 246 -9.63 -16.99 -5.64
N GLU A 247 -10.04 -16.41 -6.77
CA GLU A 247 -11.08 -16.99 -7.63
C GLU A 247 -10.65 -18.37 -8.15
N PRO A 248 -11.57 -19.29 -8.48
CA PRO A 248 -11.23 -20.65 -8.89
C PRO A 248 -10.19 -20.74 -10.02
N ASP A 249 -10.23 -19.82 -10.97
CA ASP A 249 -9.29 -19.69 -12.08
C ASP A 249 -7.91 -19.14 -11.65
N GLU A 250 -7.86 -18.34 -10.60
CA GLU A 250 -6.64 -17.78 -10.00
C GLU A 250 -5.93 -18.79 -9.08
N GLN A 251 -6.68 -19.67 -8.39
CA GLN A 251 -6.16 -20.66 -7.45
C GLN A 251 -5.10 -21.58 -8.08
N LYS A 252 -5.25 -21.92 -9.36
CA LYS A 252 -4.28 -22.74 -10.12
C LYS A 252 -2.88 -22.12 -10.16
N TYR A 253 -2.78 -20.79 -10.21
CA TYR A 253 -1.51 -20.08 -10.34
C TYR A 253 -0.97 -19.56 -8.99
N PHE A 254 -1.83 -19.46 -7.98
CA PHE A 254 -1.50 -18.94 -6.66
C PHE A 254 -0.25 -19.59 -6.02
N PRO A 255 -0.11 -20.94 -5.94
CA PRO A 255 1.04 -21.54 -5.26
C PRO A 255 2.37 -21.15 -5.89
N ARG A 256 2.42 -21.15 -7.23
CA ARG A 256 3.61 -20.78 -8.01
C ARG A 256 3.98 -19.32 -7.79
N ILE A 257 3.01 -18.42 -7.91
CA ILE A 257 3.24 -16.97 -7.77
C ILE A 257 3.57 -16.61 -6.32
N LEU A 258 2.97 -17.29 -5.33
CA LEU A 258 3.28 -17.08 -3.92
C LEU A 258 4.73 -17.46 -3.64
N ASP A 259 5.16 -18.66 -4.02
CA ASP A 259 6.54 -19.10 -3.81
C ASP A 259 7.54 -18.21 -4.55
N GLU A 260 7.18 -17.81 -5.78
CA GLU A 260 7.94 -16.88 -6.60
C GLU A 260 8.07 -15.49 -5.93
N THR A 261 6.97 -14.95 -5.42
CA THR A 261 6.93 -13.65 -4.73
C THR A 261 7.69 -13.70 -3.40
N MET A 262 7.49 -14.74 -2.60
CA MET A 262 8.20 -14.95 -1.33
C MET A 262 9.71 -15.05 -1.52
N ARG A 263 10.16 -15.82 -2.54
CA ARG A 263 11.59 -15.91 -2.89
C ARG A 263 12.14 -14.59 -3.41
N LYS A 264 11.46 -13.97 -4.38
CA LYS A 264 11.98 -12.81 -5.11
C LYS A 264 11.97 -11.52 -4.28
N GLU A 265 11.11 -11.41 -3.27
CA GLU A 265 11.02 -10.21 -2.42
C GLU A 265 11.86 -10.28 -1.13
N LYS A 266 12.55 -11.41 -0.86
CA LYS A 266 13.40 -11.60 0.32
C LYS A 266 12.71 -11.17 1.64
N LEU A 267 11.42 -11.45 1.81
CA LEU A 267 10.65 -11.17 3.03
C LEU A 267 11.06 -12.07 4.23
N ILE A 268 12.12 -12.88 4.11
CA ILE A 268 12.54 -13.90 5.12
C ILE A 268 13.54 -13.37 6.16
N LYS A 269 13.95 -12.09 6.14
CA LYS A 269 14.73 -11.53 7.26
C LYS A 269 14.26 -10.13 7.61
N GLU A 270 13.12 -10.06 8.31
CA GLU A 270 12.78 -9.05 9.34
C GLU A 270 11.33 -9.17 9.84
N SER A 271 10.48 -9.99 9.22
CA SER A 271 9.19 -10.37 9.79
C SER A 271 9.30 -11.69 10.54
N LYS A 272 8.86 -11.67 11.79
CA LYS A 272 8.75 -12.79 12.74
C LYS A 272 7.89 -13.92 12.17
N MET A 273 8.43 -14.75 11.28
CA MET A 273 7.94 -16.12 11.09
C MET A 273 8.68 -17.01 12.08
N GLY A 274 8.28 -16.92 13.35
CA GLY A 274 8.95 -17.61 14.46
C GLY A 274 8.52 -17.09 15.82
N LYS A 275 7.21 -17.13 16.10
CA LYS A 275 6.53 -17.29 17.40
C LYS A 275 5.12 -16.73 17.28
N LEU A 276 4.15 -17.63 17.08
CA LEU A 276 2.81 -17.45 17.61
C LEU A 276 2.95 -17.26 19.12
N SER A 277 2.68 -16.07 19.61
CA SER A 277 2.31 -15.87 21.01
C SER A 277 1.36 -14.69 21.08
N LEU A 278 0.13 -14.98 21.52
CA LEU A 278 -0.82 -13.99 22.02
C LEU A 278 -0.09 -13.16 23.09
N THR A 279 -0.04 -11.84 22.89
CA THR A 279 0.13 -10.93 24.01
C THR A 279 -0.99 -9.91 23.97
N GLU A 280 -1.68 -9.86 25.10
CA GLU A 280 -2.60 -8.84 25.53
C GLU A 280 -1.98 -7.44 25.38
N GLU A 281 -2.86 -6.44 25.45
CA GLU A 281 -2.60 -5.01 25.37
C GLU A 281 -2.57 -4.41 23.96
N GLY A 282 -3.68 -3.74 23.64
CA GLY A 282 -3.74 -2.79 22.55
C GLY A 282 -2.63 -1.75 22.68
N LYS A 283 -1.70 -1.77 21.73
CA LYS A 283 -0.79 -0.66 21.47
C LYS A 283 -1.01 -0.18 20.04
N ASN A 284 -1.52 1.04 19.96
CA ASN A 284 -1.62 1.86 18.77
C ASN A 284 -0.27 2.00 18.08
N TYR A 285 -0.24 1.77 16.76
CA TYR A 285 0.79 2.32 15.89
C TYR A 285 0.15 2.83 14.61
N CYS A 286 0.05 4.16 14.48
CA CYS A 286 0.21 4.81 13.18
C CYS A 286 0.66 6.27 13.38
N SER A 287 1.95 6.54 13.20
CA SER A 287 2.53 7.89 13.21
C SER A 287 2.84 8.42 11.81
N ASP A 288 2.52 7.67 10.76
CA ASP A 288 2.77 8.09 9.38
C ASP A 288 1.58 8.88 8.81
N LYS A 289 1.82 10.15 8.48
CA LYS A 289 0.85 11.08 7.89
C LYS A 289 0.25 10.65 6.53
N ASN A 290 0.69 9.51 5.97
CA ASN A 290 0.32 9.04 4.63
C ASN A 290 -0.42 7.69 4.62
N PHE A 291 -0.89 7.19 5.77
CA PHE A 291 -1.54 5.89 5.84
C PHE A 291 -2.97 5.88 5.26
N PHE A 292 -3.72 6.98 5.43
CA PHE A 292 -5.08 7.12 4.94
C PHE A 292 -5.12 7.97 3.66
N THR A 293 -5.71 7.44 2.59
CA THR A 293 -5.93 8.15 1.33
C THR A 293 -7.33 7.86 0.79
N GLY A 294 -7.93 8.79 0.04
CA GLY A 294 -9.27 8.59 -0.51
C GLY A 294 -10.36 8.90 0.51
N THR A 295 -11.49 8.19 0.47
CA THR A 295 -12.57 8.26 1.48
C THR A 295 -12.44 7.05 2.42
N ILE A 296 -12.44 7.27 3.73
CA ILE A 296 -12.24 6.21 4.72
C ILE A 296 -13.57 5.70 5.28
N PRO A 297 -13.88 4.40 5.15
CA PRO A 297 -15.09 3.84 5.72
C PRO A 297 -14.94 3.57 7.22
N VAL A 298 -15.93 3.98 8.00
CA VAL A 298 -16.10 3.71 9.43
C VAL A 298 -17.41 2.92 9.60
N ILE A 299 -17.30 1.66 9.99
CA ILE A 299 -18.41 0.72 10.14
C ILE A 299 -18.73 0.55 11.62
N LEU A 300 -19.96 0.90 12.02
CA LEU A 300 -20.42 0.79 13.40
C LEU A 300 -20.95 -0.63 13.66
N ALA A 301 -20.26 -1.37 14.55
CA ALA A 301 -20.52 -2.77 14.83
C ALA A 301 -20.44 -3.11 16.34
N ALA A 302 -20.58 -2.11 17.21
CA ALA A 302 -20.36 -2.26 18.65
C ALA A 302 -21.61 -2.66 19.46
N GLY A 303 -22.79 -2.58 18.83
CA GLY A 303 -24.08 -2.80 19.49
C GLY A 303 -24.29 -4.24 19.98
N LYS A 304 -24.94 -4.39 21.14
CA LYS A 304 -25.27 -5.68 21.76
C LYS A 304 -26.33 -6.47 20.99
N GLY A 305 -27.29 -5.78 20.36
CA GLY A 305 -28.35 -6.41 19.56
C GLY A 305 -29.31 -7.27 20.36
N THR A 306 -29.81 -6.76 21.50
CA THR A 306 -30.68 -7.51 22.43
C THR A 306 -31.92 -8.13 21.78
N ARG A 307 -32.49 -7.48 20.76
CA ARG A 307 -33.64 -7.96 19.97
C ARG A 307 -33.36 -9.24 19.17
N MET A 308 -32.10 -9.62 18.97
CA MET A 308 -31.71 -10.90 18.33
C MET A 308 -31.95 -12.11 19.24
N LYS A 309 -32.08 -11.93 20.56
CA LYS A 309 -32.20 -13.00 21.56
C LYS A 309 -31.16 -14.12 21.37
N SER A 310 -29.93 -13.73 21.03
CA SER A 310 -28.83 -14.63 20.67
C SER A 310 -27.58 -14.28 21.48
N SER A 311 -26.76 -15.28 21.77
CA SER A 311 -25.44 -15.08 22.38
C SER A 311 -24.38 -14.63 21.35
N ILE A 312 -24.68 -14.72 20.06
CA ILE A 312 -23.83 -14.27 18.95
C ILE A 312 -24.07 -12.75 18.75
N PRO A 313 -23.01 -11.93 18.58
CA PRO A 313 -23.16 -10.52 18.22
C PRO A 313 -24.05 -10.34 16.98
N LYS A 314 -24.95 -9.36 17.00
CA LYS A 314 -25.92 -9.10 15.92
C LYS A 314 -25.27 -9.14 14.54
N VAL A 315 -24.19 -8.38 14.37
CA VAL A 315 -23.47 -8.23 13.10
C VAL A 315 -22.80 -9.51 12.59
N LEU A 316 -22.69 -10.56 13.41
CA LEU A 316 -22.16 -11.87 13.03
C LEU A 316 -23.22 -12.88 12.63
N HIS A 317 -24.51 -12.57 12.80
CA HIS A 317 -25.56 -13.39 12.24
C HIS A 317 -25.43 -13.45 10.72
N LYS A 318 -25.67 -14.63 10.16
CA LYS A 318 -25.41 -14.94 8.76
C LYS A 318 -26.69 -14.77 7.94
N LEU A 319 -26.56 -14.12 6.80
CA LEU A 319 -27.53 -14.06 5.71
C LEU A 319 -26.87 -14.80 4.53
N ALA A 320 -27.53 -15.84 4.02
CA ALA A 320 -26.97 -16.78 3.02
C ALA A 320 -25.52 -17.21 3.31
N GLY A 321 -25.26 -17.63 4.55
CA GLY A 321 -23.96 -18.19 4.95
C GLY A 321 -22.86 -17.16 5.25
N LYS A 322 -23.10 -15.87 5.06
CA LYS A 322 -22.13 -14.78 5.28
C LYS A 322 -22.62 -13.81 6.35
N SER A 323 -21.73 -13.40 7.27
CA SER A 323 -22.11 -12.48 8.35
C SER A 323 -22.51 -11.11 7.82
N MET A 324 -23.49 -10.46 8.45
CA MET A 324 -23.95 -9.12 8.04
C MET A 324 -22.80 -8.10 7.97
N LEU A 325 -21.89 -8.10 8.94
CA LEU A 325 -20.71 -7.24 8.92
C LEU A 325 -19.85 -7.45 7.68
N ARG A 326 -19.76 -8.69 7.20
CA ARG A 326 -18.95 -9.01 6.02
C ARG A 326 -19.56 -8.46 4.75
N TYR A 327 -20.88 -8.34 4.65
CA TYR A 327 -21.53 -7.62 3.55
C TYR A 327 -21.11 -6.15 3.53
N SER A 328 -21.23 -5.43 4.67
CA SER A 328 -20.80 -4.02 4.78
C SER A 328 -19.32 -3.84 4.41
N LEU A 329 -18.46 -4.76 4.85
CA LEU A 329 -17.03 -4.74 4.53
C LEU A 329 -16.72 -5.05 3.06
N ASP A 330 -17.52 -5.88 2.40
CA ASP A 330 -17.32 -6.22 0.98
C ASP A 330 -17.82 -5.09 0.07
N VAL A 331 -18.88 -4.39 0.48
CA VAL A 331 -19.37 -3.19 -0.21
C VAL A 331 -18.28 -2.11 -0.23
N THR A 332 -17.72 -1.75 0.93
CA THR A 332 -16.66 -0.72 1.00
C THR A 332 -15.41 -1.14 0.24
N SER A 333 -15.03 -2.42 0.33
CA SER A 333 -13.93 -3.02 -0.43
C SER A 333 -14.15 -2.92 -1.95
N SER A 334 -15.37 -3.16 -2.42
CA SER A 334 -15.73 -3.09 -3.85
C SER A 334 -15.73 -1.66 -4.39
N CYS A 335 -15.77 -0.65 -3.50
CA CYS A 335 -15.62 0.76 -3.83
C CYS A 335 -14.17 1.26 -3.74
N ASP A 336 -13.19 0.35 -3.64
CA ASP A 336 -11.77 0.66 -3.45
C ASP A 336 -11.45 1.50 -2.20
N MET A 337 -12.30 1.41 -1.17
CA MET A 337 -12.13 2.15 0.08
C MET A 337 -11.35 1.32 1.10
N PHE A 338 -10.10 1.69 1.31
CA PHE A 338 -9.21 1.01 2.24
C PHE A 338 -8.31 1.97 3.01
N PRO A 339 -7.97 1.65 4.28
CA PRO A 339 -8.56 0.56 5.08
C PRO A 339 -9.95 0.93 5.63
N SER A 340 -10.78 -0.07 5.91
CA SER A 340 -12.02 0.08 6.67
C SER A 340 -11.73 0.11 8.16
N ILE A 341 -12.34 1.04 8.88
CA ILE A 341 -12.30 1.09 10.34
C ILE A 341 -13.60 0.49 10.86
N VAL A 342 -13.53 -0.51 11.73
CA VAL A 342 -14.70 -1.17 12.32
C VAL A 342 -14.72 -0.89 13.81
N VAL A 343 -15.75 -0.19 14.27
CA VAL A 343 -15.97 0.07 15.70
C VAL A 343 -16.66 -1.14 16.32
N VAL A 344 -15.97 -1.85 17.20
CA VAL A 344 -16.44 -3.07 17.88
C VAL A 344 -16.66 -2.82 19.37
N GLY A 345 -17.51 -3.62 19.99
CA GLY A 345 -17.89 -3.45 21.40
C GLY A 345 -18.21 -4.79 22.03
N TYR A 346 -19.51 -5.09 22.16
CA TYR A 346 -19.98 -6.36 22.74
C TYR A 346 -19.36 -7.58 22.06
N LYS A 347 -18.66 -8.42 22.84
CA LYS A 347 -17.91 -9.60 22.36
C LYS A 347 -17.00 -9.30 21.16
N SER A 348 -16.31 -8.16 21.20
CA SER A 348 -15.40 -7.68 20.15
C SER A 348 -14.39 -8.73 19.69
N SER A 349 -13.86 -9.57 20.60
CA SER A 349 -12.94 -10.65 20.25
C SER A 349 -13.52 -11.64 19.24
N LEU A 350 -14.81 -11.98 19.35
CA LEU A 350 -15.48 -12.86 18.40
C LEU A 350 -15.70 -12.16 17.05
N VAL A 351 -16.05 -10.87 17.07
CA VAL A 351 -16.21 -10.07 15.84
C VAL A 351 -14.90 -9.97 15.07
N ILE A 352 -13.81 -9.66 15.78
CA ILE A 352 -12.46 -9.60 15.21
C ILE A 352 -12.05 -10.97 14.66
N LYS A 353 -12.32 -12.05 15.39
CA LYS A 353 -11.99 -13.41 14.94
C LYS A 353 -12.71 -13.82 13.64
N GLU A 354 -14.01 -13.53 13.53
CA GLU A 354 -14.81 -13.95 12.37
C GLU A 354 -14.60 -13.04 11.14
N THR A 355 -14.35 -11.75 11.36
CA THR A 355 -14.24 -10.78 10.26
C THR A 355 -12.82 -10.35 9.92
N GLY A 356 -11.86 -10.73 10.75
CA GLY A 356 -10.45 -10.38 10.63
C GLY A 356 -9.90 -10.73 9.25
N ARG A 357 -9.54 -9.69 8.50
CA ARG A 357 -8.80 -9.78 7.25
C ARG A 357 -8.02 -8.49 7.05
N GLU A 358 -7.23 -8.46 5.99
CA GLU A 358 -6.48 -7.28 5.59
C GLU A 358 -7.36 -6.05 5.34
N GLY A 359 -6.76 -4.87 5.52
CA GLY A 359 -7.44 -3.62 5.24
C GLY A 359 -8.57 -3.31 6.22
N ILE A 360 -8.59 -3.95 7.40
CA ILE A 360 -9.52 -3.65 8.49
C ILE A 360 -8.74 -3.20 9.73
N ILE A 361 -9.18 -2.09 10.31
CA ILE A 361 -8.71 -1.59 11.61
C ILE A 361 -9.86 -1.70 12.60
N TYR A 362 -9.65 -2.38 13.71
CA TYR A 362 -10.67 -2.50 14.75
C TYR A 362 -10.44 -1.47 15.84
N VAL A 363 -11.52 -0.79 16.22
CA VAL A 363 -11.54 0.23 17.28
C VAL A 363 -12.52 -0.19 18.35
N LEU A 364 -12.09 -0.24 19.60
CA LEU A 364 -12.93 -0.71 20.70
C LEU A 364 -13.76 0.43 21.30
N GLN A 365 -15.08 0.33 21.21
CA GLN A 365 -16.03 1.08 22.02
C GLN A 365 -16.34 0.29 23.29
N LYS A 366 -15.60 0.58 24.37
CA LYS A 366 -15.73 -0.16 25.65
C LYS A 366 -17.14 -0.05 26.26
N LYS A 367 -17.71 1.16 26.28
CA LYS A 367 -19.08 1.46 26.76
C LYS A 367 -19.97 1.89 25.58
N GLN A 368 -21.12 1.27 25.41
CA GLN A 368 -22.07 1.60 24.35
C GLN A 368 -22.93 2.81 24.76
N LEU A 369 -22.37 4.02 24.65
CA LEU A 369 -23.02 5.29 25.00
C LEU A 369 -23.67 6.00 23.80
N GLY A 370 -24.08 5.24 22.77
CA GLY A 370 -24.65 5.81 21.54
C GLY A 370 -23.72 5.77 20.31
N THR A 371 -24.30 6.16 19.17
CA THR A 371 -23.68 6.09 17.84
C THR A 371 -22.66 7.21 17.62
N GLY A 372 -22.90 8.41 18.14
CA GLY A 372 -21.92 9.50 18.18
C GLY A 372 -20.69 9.10 18.98
N HIS A 373 -20.87 8.50 20.16
CA HIS A 373 -19.77 7.97 20.96
C HIS A 373 -18.99 6.86 20.23
N ALA A 374 -19.65 6.04 19.41
CA ALA A 374 -18.98 5.00 18.62
C ALA A 374 -18.00 5.62 17.60
N VAL A 375 -18.41 6.69 16.92
CA VAL A 375 -17.57 7.42 15.95
C VAL A 375 -16.45 8.18 16.64
N MET A 376 -16.68 8.75 17.82
CA MET A 376 -15.64 9.42 18.63
C MET A 376 -14.44 8.50 18.91
N GLN A 377 -14.64 7.18 19.04
CA GLN A 377 -13.54 6.25 19.31
C GLN A 377 -12.49 6.23 18.18
N VAL A 378 -12.87 6.65 16.98
CA VAL A 378 -12.01 6.65 15.79
C VAL A 378 -11.16 7.93 15.70
N GLU A 379 -11.46 8.96 16.50
CA GLU A 379 -10.83 10.28 16.40
C GLU A 379 -9.30 10.23 16.48
N GLU A 380 -8.74 9.47 17.43
CA GLU A 380 -7.29 9.40 17.62
C GLU A 380 -6.56 8.81 16.39
N ILE A 381 -7.20 7.86 15.70
CA ILE A 381 -6.65 7.22 14.50
C ILE A 381 -6.70 8.17 13.30
N LEU A 382 -7.77 8.97 13.20
CA LEU A 382 -8.01 9.89 12.08
C LEU A 382 -7.64 11.35 12.39
N LYS A 383 -6.96 11.62 13.51
CA LYS A 383 -6.66 12.99 13.97
C LYS A 383 -5.91 13.85 12.96
N ASN A 384 -5.07 13.24 12.13
CA ASN A 384 -4.25 13.91 11.11
C ASN A 384 -4.81 13.74 9.68
N TYR A 385 -5.97 13.10 9.53
CA TYR A 385 -6.58 12.85 8.24
C TYR A 385 -7.53 13.99 7.86
N ASP A 386 -7.40 14.47 6.62
CA ASP A 386 -8.12 15.65 6.09
C ASP A 386 -9.08 15.30 4.95
N GLY A 387 -9.38 14.02 4.74
CA GLY A 387 -10.32 13.58 3.72
C GLY A 387 -11.72 13.33 4.26
N ASP A 388 -12.49 12.57 3.48
CA ASP A 388 -13.88 12.25 3.78
C ASP A 388 -13.98 10.92 4.52
N ILE A 389 -14.90 10.83 5.47
CA ILE A 389 -15.25 9.61 6.19
C ILE A 389 -16.62 9.16 5.69
N LEU A 390 -16.73 7.90 5.28
CA LEU A 390 -18.00 7.24 5.01
C LEU A 390 -18.40 6.45 6.25
N ILE A 391 -19.47 6.86 6.95
CA ILE A 391 -20.00 6.15 8.10
C ILE A 391 -21.14 5.25 7.64
N LEU A 392 -21.14 3.99 8.07
CA LEU A 392 -22.20 3.02 7.82
C LEU A 392 -22.35 2.04 9.00
N TYR A 393 -23.44 1.31 9.03
CA TYR A 393 -23.68 0.29 10.06
C TYR A 393 -23.28 -1.11 9.58
N GLY A 394 -22.96 -2.00 10.54
CA GLY A 394 -22.57 -3.39 10.27
C GLY A 394 -23.73 -4.37 10.08
N ASP A 395 -24.98 -3.89 10.05
CA ASP A 395 -26.23 -4.66 10.05
C ASP A 395 -27.14 -4.37 8.84
N ILE A 396 -26.60 -3.76 7.79
CA ILE A 396 -27.26 -3.42 6.52
C ILE A 396 -26.71 -4.28 5.36
N PRO A 397 -26.98 -5.60 5.35
CA PRO A 397 -26.30 -6.51 4.43
C PRO A 397 -26.69 -6.36 2.95
N LEU A 398 -27.78 -5.64 2.65
CA LEU A 398 -28.30 -5.46 1.30
C LEU A 398 -27.77 -4.20 0.60
N LEU A 399 -26.90 -3.42 1.24
CA LEU A 399 -26.36 -2.21 0.65
C LEU A 399 -25.58 -2.51 -0.63
N LYS A 400 -25.81 -1.78 -1.74
CA LYS A 400 -25.06 -1.99 -2.98
C LYS A 400 -23.82 -1.09 -3.10
N ALA A 401 -22.78 -1.64 -3.72
CA ALA A 401 -21.56 -0.88 -4.05
C ALA A 401 -21.78 0.23 -5.10
N GLY A 402 -22.78 0.09 -5.98
CA GLY A 402 -23.20 1.15 -6.91
C GLY A 402 -23.66 2.40 -6.14
N THR A 403 -24.66 2.21 -5.27
CA THR A 403 -25.23 3.23 -4.39
C THR A 403 -24.16 3.98 -3.59
N ILE A 404 -23.19 3.27 -3.01
CA ILE A 404 -22.11 3.90 -2.25
C ILE A 404 -21.15 4.70 -3.12
N ARG A 405 -20.82 4.23 -4.33
CA ARG A 405 -20.01 5.00 -5.28
C ARG A 405 -20.70 6.28 -5.71
N ASP A 406 -21.99 6.21 -6.00
CA ASP A 406 -22.78 7.37 -6.43
C ASP A 406 -22.96 8.37 -5.29
N PHE A 407 -23.25 7.88 -4.08
CA PHE A 407 -23.37 8.71 -2.89
C PHE A 407 -22.07 9.47 -2.54
N VAL A 408 -20.92 8.79 -2.54
CA VAL A 408 -19.62 9.44 -2.28
C VAL A 408 -19.25 10.40 -3.41
N SER A 409 -19.55 10.05 -4.66
CA SER A 409 -19.34 10.95 -5.81
C SER A 409 -20.20 12.21 -5.71
N PHE A 410 -21.46 12.05 -5.30
CA PHE A 410 -22.39 13.14 -5.03
C PHE A 410 -21.86 14.07 -3.92
N HIS A 411 -21.38 13.51 -2.81
CA HIS A 411 -20.77 14.28 -1.72
C HIS A 411 -19.61 15.17 -2.22
N LYS A 412 -18.68 14.56 -2.96
CA LYS A 412 -17.50 15.24 -3.52
C LYS A 412 -17.86 16.30 -4.54
N LYS A 413 -18.75 15.97 -5.50
CA LYS A 413 -19.20 16.90 -6.55
C LYS A 413 -19.86 18.15 -5.95
N ASN A 414 -20.67 17.96 -4.91
CA ASN A 414 -21.33 19.07 -4.23
C ASN A 414 -20.43 19.80 -3.22
N LYS A 415 -19.21 19.32 -2.96
CA LYS A 415 -18.29 19.86 -1.94
C LYS A 415 -18.95 19.96 -0.56
N SER A 416 -19.83 19.03 -0.24
CA SER A 416 -20.60 19.04 1.02
C SER A 416 -19.65 18.94 2.21
N THR A 417 -20.03 19.50 3.35
CA THR A 417 -19.40 19.19 4.64
C THR A 417 -19.90 17.85 5.16
N ILE A 418 -21.21 17.60 5.02
CA ILE A 418 -21.85 16.31 5.25
C ILE A 418 -22.85 16.02 4.14
N SER A 419 -22.91 14.77 3.72
CA SER A 419 -24.01 14.24 2.93
C SER A 419 -24.67 13.11 3.71
N ILE A 420 -26.00 13.06 3.65
CA ILE A 420 -26.83 12.11 4.39
C ILE A 420 -27.60 11.30 3.35
N LEU A 421 -27.53 9.98 3.43
CA LEU A 421 -28.30 9.10 2.56
C LEU A 421 -29.67 8.84 3.19
N THR A 422 -30.74 9.03 2.43
CA THR A 422 -32.13 8.88 2.90
C THR A 422 -32.92 8.00 1.96
N THR A 423 -34.08 7.54 2.40
CA THR A 423 -35.05 6.83 1.56
C THR A 423 -36.45 7.03 2.15
N GLU A 424 -37.48 6.67 1.40
CA GLU A 424 -38.84 6.59 1.93
C GLU A 424 -39.17 5.17 2.34
N MET A 425 -39.78 5.01 3.52
CA MET A 425 -40.29 3.74 4.01
C MET A 425 -41.77 3.87 4.36
N ASP A 426 -42.56 2.86 3.97
CA ASP A 426 -43.97 2.80 4.35
C ASP A 426 -44.16 2.56 5.85
N GLU A 427 -43.26 1.78 6.45
CA GLU A 427 -43.21 1.49 7.88
C GLU A 427 -41.93 2.09 8.49
N PRO A 428 -41.90 3.41 8.79
CA PRO A 428 -40.67 4.08 9.21
C PRO A 428 -40.36 3.89 10.71
N PHE A 429 -41.21 3.18 11.46
CA PHE A 429 -41.05 3.00 12.91
C PHE A 429 -39.65 2.50 13.29
N GLY A 430 -39.01 3.21 14.22
CA GLY A 430 -37.68 2.87 14.74
C GLY A 430 -36.51 3.48 13.98
N TYR A 431 -36.75 4.27 12.94
CA TYR A 431 -35.73 5.06 12.24
C TYR A 431 -35.77 6.54 12.64
N GLY A 432 -34.66 7.26 12.48
CA GLY A 432 -34.70 8.73 12.54
C GLY A 432 -35.47 9.33 11.36
N ARG A 433 -36.20 10.42 11.56
CA ARG A 433 -37.00 11.12 10.54
C ARG A 433 -36.26 12.34 10.00
N ILE A 434 -36.33 12.54 8.69
CA ILE A 434 -35.74 13.71 8.02
C ILE A 434 -36.76 14.85 8.06
N VAL A 435 -36.55 15.80 8.95
CA VAL A 435 -37.43 16.96 9.08
C VAL A 435 -36.98 18.05 8.13
N ARG A 436 -37.92 18.61 7.37
CA ARG A 436 -37.72 19.70 6.44
C ARG A 436 -38.51 20.93 6.85
N ASP A 437 -38.03 22.11 6.49
CA ASP A 437 -38.78 23.33 6.67
C ASP A 437 -39.87 23.52 5.59
N LYS A 438 -40.62 24.64 5.66
CA LYS A 438 -41.69 24.95 4.71
C LYS A 438 -41.22 25.13 3.26
N LYS A 439 -39.92 25.35 3.03
CA LYS A 439 -39.31 25.47 1.69
C LYS A 439 -38.81 24.12 1.17
N GLY A 440 -38.90 23.07 1.99
CA GLY A 440 -38.37 21.74 1.67
C GLY A 440 -36.89 21.57 2.01
N ASP A 441 -36.26 22.56 2.64
CA ASP A 441 -34.85 22.49 3.02
C ASP A 441 -34.68 21.61 4.27
N PHE A 442 -33.56 20.88 4.33
CA PHE A 442 -33.21 20.07 5.49
C PHE A 442 -33.13 20.94 6.76
N LEU A 443 -33.83 20.52 7.81
CA LEU A 443 -33.84 21.18 9.12
C LEU A 443 -33.04 20.37 10.15
N LYS A 444 -33.47 19.15 10.46
CA LYS A 444 -32.87 18.27 11.47
C LYS A 444 -33.18 16.79 11.18
N ILE A 445 -32.50 15.90 11.90
CA ILE A 445 -32.90 14.49 12.01
C ILE A 445 -33.42 14.30 13.44
N VAL A 446 -34.61 13.73 13.59
CA VAL A 446 -35.19 13.42 14.91
C VAL A 446 -35.34 11.90 15.07
N GLU A 447 -34.81 11.34 16.16
CA GLU A 447 -34.90 9.91 16.44
C GLU A 447 -36.33 9.51 16.85
N GLU A 448 -36.73 8.27 16.59
CA GLU A 448 -38.11 7.77 16.82
C GLU A 448 -38.65 8.06 18.23
N LYS A 449 -37.79 7.95 19.26
CA LYS A 449 -38.18 8.16 20.66
C LYS A 449 -38.36 9.63 21.04
N ASP A 450 -37.69 10.51 20.31
CA ASP A 450 -37.68 11.95 20.54
C ASP A 450 -38.66 12.68 19.60
N ALA A 451 -39.19 11.99 18.59
CA ALA A 451 -40.10 12.53 17.59
C ALA A 451 -41.52 12.77 18.15
N SER A 452 -42.11 13.91 17.76
CA SER A 452 -43.55 14.18 17.95
C SER A 452 -44.42 13.21 17.16
N ASN A 453 -45.72 13.19 17.43
CA ASN A 453 -46.64 12.34 16.66
C ASN A 453 -46.66 12.74 15.18
N GLU A 454 -46.62 14.03 14.88
CA GLU A 454 -46.55 14.55 13.50
C GLU A 454 -45.22 14.21 12.83
N GLU A 455 -44.11 14.27 13.58
CA GLU A 455 -42.79 13.89 13.05
C GLU A 455 -42.73 12.38 12.76
N LYS A 456 -43.39 11.53 13.54
CA LYS A 456 -43.42 10.07 13.33
C LYS A 456 -44.10 9.65 12.03
N ASP A 457 -45.03 10.45 11.52
CA ASP A 457 -45.73 10.24 10.25
C ASP A 457 -44.84 10.54 9.02
N ILE A 458 -43.67 11.16 9.22
CA ILE A 458 -42.72 11.41 8.13
C ILE A 458 -42.19 10.06 7.60
N LYS A 459 -42.36 9.84 6.29
CA LYS A 459 -41.88 8.62 5.61
C LYS A 459 -40.41 8.68 5.18
N GLU A 460 -39.83 9.87 5.03
CA GLU A 460 -38.41 10.02 4.69
C GLU A 460 -37.55 9.73 5.93
N ILE A 461 -36.81 8.63 5.88
CA ILE A 461 -36.00 8.15 7.01
C ILE A 461 -34.51 8.43 6.81
N ASN A 462 -33.82 8.58 7.93
CA ASN A 462 -32.38 8.56 8.02
C ASN A 462 -31.87 7.12 7.91
N SER A 463 -31.10 6.81 6.87
CA SER A 463 -30.48 5.49 6.71
C SER A 463 -29.34 5.23 7.70
N GLY A 464 -28.82 6.28 8.34
CA GLY A 464 -27.63 6.21 9.16
C GLY A 464 -26.31 6.13 8.36
N ILE A 465 -26.36 6.31 7.04
CA ILE A 465 -25.17 6.38 6.18
C ILE A 465 -24.82 7.83 5.88
N TYR A 466 -23.57 8.21 6.18
CA TYR A 466 -23.08 9.57 6.07
C TYR A 466 -21.76 9.63 5.32
N CYS A 467 -21.55 10.64 4.49
CA CYS A 467 -20.22 11.00 4.00
C CYS A 467 -19.88 12.39 4.52
N VAL A 468 -18.78 12.54 5.27
CA VAL A 468 -18.50 13.76 6.04
C VAL A 468 -17.01 14.08 6.07
N LYS A 469 -16.66 15.37 6.05
CA LYS A 469 -15.27 15.80 6.21
C LYS A 469 -14.75 15.49 7.61
N ALA A 470 -13.64 14.75 7.70
CA ALA A 470 -13.10 14.24 8.96
C ALA A 470 -12.89 15.31 10.03
N LYS A 471 -12.20 16.41 9.69
CA LYS A 471 -11.92 17.51 10.64
C LYS A 471 -13.20 18.14 11.21
N LYS A 472 -14.20 18.37 10.35
CA LYS A 472 -15.47 18.98 10.72
C LYS A 472 -16.27 18.03 11.60
N LEU A 473 -16.32 16.74 11.25
CA LEU A 473 -16.98 15.70 12.05
C LEU A 473 -16.49 15.69 13.50
N PHE A 474 -15.18 15.55 13.72
CA PHE A 474 -14.65 15.44 15.08
C PHE A 474 -14.84 16.73 15.89
N SER A 475 -14.73 17.91 15.25
CA SER A 475 -15.03 19.17 15.92
C SER A 475 -16.50 19.30 16.35
N SER A 476 -17.44 18.72 15.60
CA SER A 476 -18.87 18.72 15.93
C SER A 476 -19.21 17.64 16.96
N LEU A 477 -18.60 16.47 16.88
CA LEU A 477 -18.78 15.40 17.88
C LEU A 477 -18.41 15.88 19.29
N ARG A 478 -17.41 16.74 19.45
CA ARG A 478 -17.09 17.29 20.79
C ARG A 478 -18.19 18.19 21.39
N LYS A 479 -19.19 18.58 20.59
CA LYS A 479 -20.30 19.45 21.01
C LYS A 479 -21.61 18.70 21.24
N ILE A 480 -21.72 17.43 20.82
CA ILE A 480 -22.92 16.66 21.09
C ILE A 480 -23.01 16.34 22.59
N ASN A 481 -24.24 16.34 23.11
CA ASN A 481 -24.55 15.94 24.48
C ASN A 481 -25.39 14.66 24.45
N ASN A 482 -25.91 14.26 25.61
CA ASN A 482 -26.77 13.10 25.76
C ASN A 482 -28.11 13.46 26.42
N ASP A 483 -28.57 14.69 26.23
CA ASP A 483 -29.85 15.20 26.74
C ASP A 483 -30.98 14.83 25.77
N ASN A 484 -31.31 13.54 25.73
CA ASN A 484 -32.37 12.96 24.90
C ASN A 484 -33.03 11.79 25.61
N ALA A 485 -34.13 11.27 25.04
CA ALA A 485 -34.93 10.20 25.64
C ALA A 485 -34.14 8.90 25.92
N GLN A 486 -32.98 8.70 25.30
CA GLN A 486 -32.12 7.53 25.54
C GLN A 486 -30.93 7.79 26.46
N GLY A 487 -30.59 9.05 26.75
CA GLY A 487 -29.37 9.39 27.48
C GLY A 487 -28.10 9.03 26.72
N GLU A 488 -28.16 8.98 25.38
CA GLU A 488 -27.07 8.52 24.50
C GLU A 488 -26.51 9.66 23.63
N PHE A 489 -25.25 9.55 23.22
CA PHE A 489 -24.66 10.47 22.24
C PHE A 489 -25.11 10.09 20.83
N TYR A 490 -26.06 10.82 20.26
CA TYR A 490 -26.55 10.54 18.91
C TYR A 490 -25.64 11.12 17.82
N LEU A 491 -25.34 10.30 16.80
CA LEU A 491 -24.61 10.77 15.62
C LEU A 491 -25.43 11.76 14.79
N THR A 492 -26.77 11.66 14.81
CA THR A 492 -27.70 12.51 14.07
C THR A 492 -27.55 13.99 14.41
N ASP A 493 -27.24 14.31 15.67
CA ASP A 493 -27.13 15.68 16.18
C ASP A 493 -25.99 16.46 15.49
N VAL A 494 -25.00 15.75 14.92
CA VAL A 494 -23.94 16.37 14.11
C VAL A 494 -24.54 17.12 12.91
N ALA A 495 -25.63 16.63 12.31
CA ALA A 495 -26.28 17.29 11.18
C ALA A 495 -26.91 18.63 11.60
N GLU A 496 -27.52 18.68 12.79
CA GLU A 496 -28.09 19.93 13.33
C GLU A 496 -26.99 20.93 13.70
N ILE A 497 -25.90 20.47 14.33
CA ILE A 497 -24.74 21.32 14.62
C ILE A 497 -24.17 21.94 13.34
N PHE A 498 -24.09 21.17 12.25
CA PHE A 498 -23.67 21.68 10.95
C PHE A 498 -24.67 22.68 10.37
N LYS A 499 -25.97 22.44 10.49
CA LYS A 499 -27.01 23.37 10.03
C LYS A 499 -26.90 24.71 10.74
N LEU A 500 -26.80 24.70 12.07
CA LEU A 500 -26.65 25.89 12.90
C LEU A 500 -25.34 26.64 12.61
N SER A 501 -24.29 25.92 12.20
CA SER A 501 -23.00 26.50 11.83
C SER A 501 -22.93 26.99 10.37
N GLY A 502 -24.03 26.91 9.61
CA GLY A 502 -24.06 27.31 8.19
C GLY A 502 -23.24 26.42 7.26
N GLU A 503 -22.92 25.20 7.68
CA GLU A 503 -22.15 24.24 6.87
C GLU A 503 -23.00 23.65 5.73
N LYS A 504 -22.33 23.20 4.67
CA LYS A 504 -23.02 22.65 3.49
C LYS A 504 -23.50 21.22 3.74
N ILE A 505 -24.80 21.05 3.90
CA ILE A 505 -25.48 19.74 4.06
C ILE A 505 -26.18 19.40 2.75
N ASN A 506 -26.04 18.17 2.28
CA ASN A 506 -26.82 17.67 1.14
C ASN A 506 -27.47 16.31 1.44
N ILE A 507 -28.71 16.15 1.02
CA ILE A 507 -29.45 14.90 1.14
C ILE A 507 -29.34 14.12 -0.17
N TYR A 508 -29.07 12.82 -0.08
CA TYR A 508 -29.03 11.90 -1.20
C TYR A 508 -30.08 10.82 -1.00
N LYS A 509 -31.23 10.99 -1.64
CA LYS A 509 -32.37 10.07 -1.52
C LYS A 509 -32.21 8.92 -2.51
N ILE A 510 -32.34 7.68 -2.04
CA ILE A 510 -32.38 6.47 -2.88
C ILE A 510 -33.81 5.91 -2.96
N GLU A 511 -34.12 5.23 -4.07
CA GLU A 511 -35.44 4.65 -4.32
C GLU A 511 -35.64 3.31 -3.60
N ASP A 512 -34.65 2.40 -3.65
CA ASP A 512 -34.77 1.08 -3.04
C ASP A 512 -34.42 1.10 -1.56
N SER A 513 -35.44 1.26 -0.72
CA SER A 513 -35.28 1.32 0.74
C SER A 513 -34.75 0.03 1.37
N LEU A 514 -34.79 -1.10 0.65
CA LEU A 514 -34.23 -2.37 1.14
C LEU A 514 -32.72 -2.32 1.31
N GLU A 515 -32.00 -1.53 0.51
CA GLU A 515 -30.54 -1.42 0.59
C GLU A 515 -30.06 -0.92 1.94
N VAL A 516 -30.90 -0.14 2.63
CA VAL A 516 -30.57 0.50 3.91
C VAL A 516 -31.38 -0.07 5.07
N LYS A 517 -32.13 -1.16 4.83
CA LYS A 517 -32.90 -1.83 5.88
C LYS A 517 -31.95 -2.55 6.84
N GLY A 518 -31.74 -1.97 8.03
CA GLY A 518 -30.99 -2.59 9.11
C GLY A 518 -31.73 -3.77 9.73
N ILE A 519 -31.02 -4.85 10.02
CA ILE A 519 -31.59 -6.07 10.59
C ILE A 519 -31.39 -6.09 12.10
N ASN A 520 -32.50 -6.13 12.84
CA ASN A 520 -32.54 -6.03 14.29
C ASN A 520 -33.09 -7.28 14.99
N SER A 521 -33.71 -8.19 14.26
CA SER A 521 -34.29 -9.43 14.80
C SER A 521 -34.06 -10.64 13.89
N ILE A 522 -34.23 -11.85 14.43
CA ILE A 522 -34.15 -13.10 13.65
C ILE A 522 -35.26 -13.17 12.58
N LYS A 523 -36.42 -12.57 12.87
CA LYS A 523 -37.54 -12.48 11.90
C LYS A 523 -37.12 -11.64 10.70
N GLU A 524 -36.61 -10.43 10.94
CA GLU A 524 -36.09 -9.54 9.89
C GLU A 524 -34.94 -10.19 9.10
N LEU A 525 -34.07 -10.96 9.77
CA LEU A 525 -32.97 -11.66 9.09
C LEU A 525 -33.47 -12.68 8.07
N LYS A 526 -34.50 -13.46 8.43
CA LYS A 526 -35.12 -14.45 7.52
C LYS A 526 -35.84 -13.76 6.37
N GLU A 527 -36.58 -12.70 6.65
CA GLU A 527 -37.26 -11.89 5.63
C GLU A 527 -36.24 -11.29 4.65
N ALA A 528 -35.15 -10.71 5.16
CA ALA A 528 -34.09 -10.17 4.34
C ALA A 528 -33.43 -11.23 3.45
N GLU A 529 -33.23 -12.46 3.95
CA GLU A 529 -32.67 -13.55 3.15
C GLU A 529 -33.60 -13.99 2.01
N ILE A 530 -34.91 -14.04 2.24
CA ILE A 530 -35.90 -14.35 1.19
C ILE A 530 -35.90 -13.25 0.14
N ILE A 531 -36.06 -11.99 0.57
CA ILE A 531 -36.11 -10.83 -0.32
C ILE A 531 -34.81 -10.72 -1.15
N ALA A 532 -33.67 -10.97 -0.51
CA ALA A 532 -32.38 -10.87 -1.18
C ALA A 532 -32.22 -11.93 -2.28
N LYS A 533 -32.73 -13.15 -2.09
CA LYS A 533 -32.76 -14.18 -3.13
C LYS A 533 -33.70 -13.79 -4.27
N ASP A 534 -34.92 -13.38 -3.94
CA ASP A 534 -35.94 -13.04 -4.93
C ASP A 534 -35.55 -11.84 -5.79
N LYS A 535 -34.87 -10.85 -5.19
CA LYS A 535 -34.42 -9.63 -5.88
C LYS A 535 -32.99 -9.70 -6.42
N GLY A 536 -32.32 -10.86 -6.35
CA GLY A 536 -30.97 -11.07 -6.90
C GLY A 536 -29.86 -10.28 -6.21
N TYR A 537 -30.01 -9.99 -4.92
CA TYR A 537 -28.95 -9.42 -4.08
C TYR A 537 -27.90 -10.45 -3.67
N ILE A 538 -28.29 -11.73 -3.57
CA ILE A 538 -27.45 -12.86 -3.13
C ILE A 538 -27.70 -14.13 -3.93
#